data_AF-A0A1C6IR89-F1
#
_entry.id   AF-A0A1C6IR89-F1
#
_cell.length_a   1.000
_cell.length_b   1.000
_cell.length_c   1.000
_cell.angle_alpha   90.00
_cell.angle_beta   90.00
_cell.angle_gamma   90.00
#
_symmetry.space_group_name_H-M   'P 1'
#
loop_
_entity.id
_entity.type
_entity.pdbx_description
1 polymer ?
#
loop_
_entity_poly.entity_id
_entity_poly.type
_entity_poly.pdbx_seq_one_letter_code
_entity_poly.pdbx_strand_id
1 'polypeptide(L)'
;MQLDFIKLVAVLGLPLLSTILGLFVGNIILFDSLLISAACGYFCYSALAIHPAYCLVASAVLCLVLFLIQHTQIGFWAIATLLSYCWGFAFALFAYYISGDSKLWFYSVLISGFIIMLLLHIKANKIGLY
;
A
#
# COMPACT_ATOMS: atom_id res chain seq x y z
N MET A 1 -13.39 20.64 5.24
CA MET A 1 -14.14 19.42 5.61
C MET A 1 -14.60 18.61 4.38
N GLN A 2 -15.50 19.09 3.51
CA GLN A 2 -15.87 18.33 2.29
C GLN A 2 -14.71 18.13 1.30
N LEU A 3 -13.84 19.14 1.13
CA LEU A 3 -12.67 19.06 0.24
C LEU A 3 -11.62 18.06 0.74
N ASP A 4 -11.46 17.95 2.06
CA ASP A 4 -10.50 17.02 2.69
C ASP A 4 -10.97 15.56 2.57
N PHE A 5 -12.28 15.36 2.68
CA PHE A 5 -12.90 14.05 2.47
C PHE A 5 -12.81 13.59 1.01
N ILE A 6 -13.08 14.46 0.03
CA ILE A 6 -12.94 14.13 -1.40
C ILE A 6 -11.48 13.80 -1.74
N LYS A 7 -10.51 14.55 -1.20
CA LYS A 7 -9.10 14.25 -1.36
C LYS A 7 -8.72 12.91 -0.73
N LEU A 8 -9.23 12.61 0.46
CA LEU A 8 -8.99 11.33 1.13
C LEU A 8 -9.52 10.15 0.29
N VAL A 9 -10.74 10.27 -0.24
CA VAL A 9 -11.34 9.25 -1.11
C VAL A 9 -10.55 9.10 -2.41
N ALA A 10 -10.12 10.19 -3.04
CA ALA A 10 -9.30 10.12 -4.25
C ALA A 10 -7.93 9.47 -3.99
N VAL A 11 -7.29 9.82 -2.86
CA VAL A 11 -5.99 9.28 -2.45
C VAL A 11 -6.08 7.80 -2.10
N LEU A 12 -7.19 7.33 -1.53
CA LEU A 12 -7.40 5.91 -1.20
C LEU A 12 -7.98 5.09 -2.36
N GLY A 13 -8.74 5.74 -3.26
CA GLY A 13 -9.39 5.08 -4.39
C GLY A 13 -8.41 4.58 -5.44
N LEU A 14 -7.34 5.34 -5.75
CA LEU A 14 -6.32 4.93 -6.72
C LEU A 14 -5.52 3.69 -6.24
N PRO A 15 -5.01 3.65 -4.99
CA PRO A 15 -4.49 2.44 -4.36
C PRO A 15 -5.45 1.26 -4.44
N LEU A 16 -6.72 1.47 -4.09
CA LEU A 16 -7.70 0.40 -4.01
C LEU A 16 -7.95 -0.22 -5.39
N LEU A 17 -8.04 0.62 -6.42
CA LEU A 17 -8.17 0.15 -7.79
C LEU A 17 -6.96 -0.69 -8.22
N SER A 18 -5.74 -0.26 -7.85
CA SER A 18 -4.52 -0.99 -8.17
C SER A 18 -4.43 -2.35 -7.48
N THR A 19 -4.85 -2.46 -6.21
CA THR A 19 -4.88 -3.73 -5.48
C THR A 19 -5.98 -4.65 -6.01
N ILE A 20 -7.13 -4.12 -6.45
CA ILE A 20 -8.17 -4.90 -7.14
C ILE A 20 -7.61 -5.46 -8.45
N LEU A 21 -6.91 -4.65 -9.26
CA LEU A 21 -6.24 -5.14 -10.48
C LEU A 21 -5.18 -6.21 -10.14
N GLY A 22 -4.39 -6.00 -9.10
CA GLY A 22 -3.41 -6.98 -8.61
C GLY A 22 -4.05 -8.29 -8.14
N LEU A 23 -5.26 -8.25 -7.60
CA LEU A 23 -6.03 -9.43 -7.21
C LEU A 23 -6.44 -10.28 -8.43
N PHE A 24 -6.80 -9.64 -9.55
CA PHE A 24 -7.16 -10.35 -10.80
C PHE A 24 -5.94 -10.91 -11.54
N VAL A 25 -4.81 -10.19 -11.51
CA VAL A 25 -3.55 -10.61 -12.14
C VAL A 25 -2.81 -11.68 -11.30
N GLY A 26 -3.20 -11.85 -10.04
CA GLY A 26 -2.55 -12.79 -9.11
C GLY A 26 -1.27 -12.25 -8.45
N ASN A 27 -0.87 -11.02 -8.78
CA ASN A 27 0.38 -10.39 -8.32
C ASN A 27 0.14 -9.18 -7.42
N ILE A 28 -0.64 -9.36 -6.35
CA ILE A 28 -1.03 -8.28 -5.42
C ILE A 28 0.20 -7.51 -4.89
N ILE A 29 1.24 -8.23 -4.48
CA ILE A 29 2.44 -7.64 -3.87
C ILE A 29 3.21 -6.76 -4.85
N LEU A 30 3.18 -7.08 -6.14
CA LEU A 30 3.86 -6.31 -7.18
C LEU A 30 3.18 -4.94 -7.35
N PHE A 31 1.85 -4.93 -7.44
CA PHE A 31 1.08 -3.69 -7.54
C PHE A 31 1.20 -2.83 -6.27
N ASP A 32 1.13 -3.44 -5.09
CA ASP A 32 1.30 -2.73 -3.82
C ASP A 32 2.74 -2.15 -3.68
N SER A 33 3.77 -2.87 -4.16
CA SER A 33 5.16 -2.39 -4.19
C SER A 33 5.37 -1.22 -5.16
N LEU A 34 4.68 -1.25 -6.31
CA LEU A 34 4.71 -0.16 -7.28
C LEU A 34 4.03 1.10 -6.71
N LEU A 35 2.90 0.90 -6.04
CA LEU A 35 2.13 1.98 -5.42
C LEU A 35 2.93 2.65 -4.29
N ILE A 36 3.50 1.87 -3.36
CA ILE A 36 4.28 2.44 -2.26
C ILE A 36 5.54 3.14 -2.77
N SER A 37 6.18 2.60 -3.81
CA SER A 37 7.34 3.24 -4.41
C SER A 37 7.01 4.58 -5.08
N ALA A 38 5.88 4.65 -5.80
CA ALA A 38 5.38 5.90 -6.38
C ALA A 38 5.00 6.91 -5.28
N ALA A 39 4.37 6.45 -4.20
CA ALA A 39 4.04 7.28 -3.04
C ALA A 39 5.30 7.86 -2.37
N CYS A 40 6.36 7.04 -2.19
CA CYS A 40 7.65 7.50 -1.69
C CYS A 40 8.30 8.54 -2.61
N GLY A 41 8.23 8.36 -3.93
CA GLY A 41 8.73 9.34 -4.91
C GLY A 41 8.02 10.69 -4.82
N TYR A 42 6.69 10.65 -4.76
CA TYR A 42 5.88 11.85 -4.55
C TYR A 42 6.21 12.52 -3.21
N PHE A 43 6.38 11.73 -2.14
CA PHE A 43 6.78 12.25 -0.84
C PHE A 43 8.14 12.95 -0.90
N CYS A 44 9.15 12.35 -1.55
CA CYS A 44 10.46 12.96 -1.76
C CYS A 44 10.39 14.28 -2.53
N TYR A 45 9.55 14.36 -3.56
CA TYR A 45 9.33 15.62 -4.27
C TYR A 45 8.69 16.68 -3.37
N SER A 46 7.62 16.31 -2.65
CA SER A 46 6.82 17.24 -1.84
C SER A 46 7.53 17.72 -0.57
N ALA A 47 8.32 16.86 0.08
CA ALA A 47 8.90 17.12 1.40
C ALA A 47 10.36 17.57 1.34
N LEU A 48 11.14 17.07 0.38
CA LEU A 48 12.58 17.37 0.24
C LEU A 48 12.89 18.34 -0.91
N ALA A 49 11.87 18.79 -1.67
CA ALA A 49 12.00 19.68 -2.83
C ALA A 49 13.06 19.22 -3.86
N ILE A 50 13.28 17.90 -3.95
CA ILE A 50 14.22 17.29 -4.87
C ILE A 50 13.64 17.38 -6.29
N HIS A 51 14.51 17.62 -7.27
CA HIS A 51 14.10 17.72 -8.67
C HIS A 51 13.37 16.43 -9.10
N PRO A 52 12.20 16.54 -9.77
CA PRO A 52 11.27 15.43 -9.99
C PRO A 52 11.90 14.26 -10.76
N ALA A 53 12.88 14.53 -11.63
CA ALA A 53 13.61 13.49 -12.35
C ALA A 53 14.35 12.50 -11.40
N TYR A 54 14.99 13.00 -10.34
CA TYR A 54 15.69 12.12 -9.38
C TYR A 54 14.70 11.33 -8.52
N CYS A 55 13.56 11.93 -8.16
CA CYS A 55 12.50 11.22 -7.43
C CYS A 55 11.93 10.07 -8.26
N LEU A 56 11.72 10.28 -9.57
CA LEU A 56 11.27 9.24 -10.49
C LEU A 56 12.27 8.07 -10.57
N VAL A 57 13.55 8.37 -10.74
CA VAL A 57 14.61 7.34 -10.78
C VAL A 57 14.70 6.59 -9.45
N ALA A 58 14.64 7.31 -8.33
CA ALA A 58 14.67 6.70 -7.00
C ALA A 58 13.47 5.76 -6.78
N SER A 59 12.26 6.14 -7.20
CA SER A 59 11.09 5.26 -7.16
C SER A 59 11.22 4.06 -8.09
N ALA A 60 11.78 4.23 -9.30
CA ALA A 60 12.02 3.10 -10.18
C ALA A 60 12.98 2.09 -9.54
N VAL A 61 14.08 2.58 -8.95
CA VAL A 61 15.06 1.75 -8.23
C VAL A 61 14.41 1.07 -7.02
N LEU A 62 13.66 1.80 -6.20
CA LEU A 62 12.96 1.24 -5.04
C LEU A 62 11.96 0.14 -5.45
N CYS A 63 11.23 0.35 -6.55
CA CYS A 63 10.30 -0.65 -7.09
C CYS A 63 11.04 -1.93 -7.51
N LEU A 64 12.20 -1.80 -8.19
CA LEU A 64 13.03 -2.94 -8.57
C LEU A 64 13.60 -3.67 -7.35
N VAL A 65 14.07 -2.94 -6.35
CA VAL A 65 14.59 -3.53 -5.10
C VAL A 65 13.50 -4.30 -4.37
N LEU A 66 12.31 -3.73 -4.21
CA LEU A 66 11.16 -4.42 -3.61
C LEU A 66 10.78 -5.66 -4.43
N PHE A 67 10.80 -5.55 -5.77
CA PHE A 67 10.52 -6.66 -6.67
C PHE A 67 11.51 -7.83 -6.54
N LEU A 68 12.79 -7.54 -6.34
CA LEU A 68 13.81 -8.57 -6.15
C LEU A 68 13.71 -9.22 -4.77
N ILE A 69 13.45 -8.41 -3.72
CA ILE A 69 13.38 -8.91 -2.34
C ILE A 69 12.15 -9.82 -2.16
N GLN A 70 11.01 -9.50 -2.76
CA GLN A 70 9.79 -10.32 -2.65
C GLN A 70 9.94 -11.72 -3.25
N HIS A 71 10.90 -11.95 -4.16
CA HIS A 71 11.18 -13.28 -4.72
C HIS A 71 11.88 -14.22 -3.73
N THR A 72 12.38 -13.71 -2.61
CA THR A 72 12.97 -14.52 -1.54
C THR A 72 11.92 -14.85 -0.48
N GLN A 73 12.00 -16.03 0.17
CA GLN A 73 11.05 -16.42 1.22
C GLN A 73 11.03 -15.41 2.39
N ILE A 74 12.19 -14.98 2.86
CA ILE A 74 12.31 -14.02 3.97
C ILE A 74 11.81 -12.64 3.54
N GLY A 75 12.22 -12.19 2.35
CA GLY A 75 11.81 -10.89 1.82
C GLY A 75 10.32 -10.82 1.52
N PHE A 76 9.71 -11.91 1.06
CA PHE A 76 8.27 -12.04 0.92
C PHE A 76 7.54 -11.75 2.24
N TRP A 77 7.91 -12.43 3.33
CA TRP A 77 7.26 -12.23 4.62
C TRP A 77 7.44 -10.81 5.16
N ALA A 78 8.62 -10.23 4.99
CA ALA A 78 8.91 -8.86 5.39
C ALA A 78 8.05 -7.85 4.60
N ILE A 79 8.03 -7.96 3.27
CA ILE A 79 7.28 -7.05 2.39
C ILE A 79 5.77 -7.25 2.57
N ALA A 80 5.29 -8.49 2.62
CA ALA A 80 3.87 -8.78 2.83
C ALA A 80 3.37 -8.20 4.16
N THR A 81 4.15 -8.33 5.25
CA THR A 81 3.78 -7.76 6.55
C THR A 81 3.77 -6.22 6.50
N LEU A 82 4.80 -5.61 5.92
CA LEU A 82 4.90 -4.16 5.79
C LEU A 82 3.74 -3.58 4.98
N LEU A 83 3.47 -4.13 3.78
CA LEU A 83 2.40 -3.66 2.90
C LEU A 83 1.02 -3.88 3.52
N SER A 84 0.80 -5.01 4.20
CA SER A 84 -0.45 -5.27 4.93
C SER A 84 -0.67 -4.24 6.05
N TYR A 85 0.40 -3.82 6.72
CA TYR A 85 0.31 -2.78 7.74
C TYR A 85 0.00 -1.41 7.12
N CYS A 86 0.65 -1.04 6.01
CA CYS A 86 0.35 0.19 5.28
C CYS A 86 -1.11 0.26 4.85
N TRP A 87 -1.66 -0.83 4.31
CA TRP A 87 -3.06 -0.92 3.94
C TRP A 87 -4.02 -0.89 5.13
N GLY A 88 -3.71 -1.65 6.19
CA GLY A 88 -4.48 -1.62 7.43
C GLY A 88 -4.55 -0.20 8.01
N PHE A 89 -3.44 0.53 7.98
CA PHE A 89 -3.35 1.92 8.42
C PHE A 89 -4.17 2.86 7.53
N ALA A 90 -4.10 2.69 6.20
CA ALA A 90 -4.88 3.48 5.26
C ALA A 90 -6.40 3.31 5.47
N PHE A 91 -6.87 2.07 5.66
CA PHE A 91 -8.27 1.80 5.99
C PHE A 91 -8.67 2.29 7.38
N ALA A 92 -7.78 2.17 8.36
CA ALA A 92 -8.03 2.66 9.72
C ALA A 92 -8.20 4.18 9.75
N LEU A 93 -7.35 4.92 9.01
CA LEU A 93 -7.51 6.37 8.84
C LEU A 93 -8.84 6.72 8.19
N PHE A 94 -9.24 5.99 7.16
CA PHE A 94 -10.54 6.19 6.52
C PHE A 94 -11.71 6.00 7.50
N ALA A 95 -11.69 4.91 8.26
CA ALA A 95 -12.71 4.62 9.27
C ALA A 95 -12.71 5.65 10.41
N TYR A 96 -11.55 6.13 10.83
CA TYR A 96 -11.41 7.16 11.86
C TYR A 96 -12.11 8.47 11.45
N TYR A 97 -11.88 8.95 10.23
CA TYR A 97 -12.52 10.16 9.73
C TYR A 97 -14.03 10.02 9.52
N ILE A 98 -14.50 8.84 9.08
CA ILE A 98 -15.94 8.60 8.91
C ILE A 98 -16.67 8.45 10.25
N SER A 99 -16.00 7.86 11.24
CA SER A 99 -16.60 7.59 12.57
C SER A 99 -16.55 8.78 13.52
N GLY A 100 -16.13 9.96 13.06
CA GLY A 100 -16.03 11.17 13.88
C GLY A 100 -14.90 11.09 14.91
N ASP A 101 -13.68 10.78 14.45
CA ASP A 101 -12.46 10.77 15.26
C ASP A 101 -12.43 9.72 16.38
N SER A 102 -13.15 8.60 16.19
CA SER A 102 -13.24 7.57 17.20
C SER A 102 -12.03 6.60 17.15
N LYS A 103 -11.30 6.54 18.27
CA LYS A 103 -10.09 5.69 18.39
C LYS A 103 -10.41 4.19 18.33
N LEU A 104 -11.61 3.79 18.77
CA LEU A 104 -12.02 2.39 18.79
C LEU A 104 -12.16 1.84 17.36
N TRP A 105 -12.84 2.58 16.47
CA TRP A 105 -12.96 2.21 15.06
C TRP A 105 -11.61 2.18 14.34
N PHE A 106 -10.71 3.11 14.66
CA PHE A 106 -9.34 3.10 14.12
C PHE A 106 -8.63 1.77 14.43
N TYR A 107 -8.57 1.35 15.70
CA TYR A 107 -7.87 0.12 16.07
C TYR A 107 -8.56 -1.14 15.53
N SER A 108 -9.90 -1.18 15.54
CA SER A 108 -10.65 -2.32 15.00
C SER A 108 -10.40 -2.52 13.50
N VAL A 109 -10.42 -1.44 12.72
CA VAL A 109 -10.19 -1.49 11.27
C VAL A 109 -8.71 -1.73 10.95
N LEU A 110 -7.78 -1.22 11.77
CA LEU A 110 -6.35 -1.49 11.63
C LEU A 110 -6.05 -2.99 11.74
N ILE A 111 -6.55 -3.64 12.80
CA ILE A 111 -6.29 -5.07 13.06
C ILE A 111 -6.96 -5.93 11.99
N SER A 112 -8.24 -5.68 11.70
CA SER A 112 -8.98 -6.45 10.69
C SER A 112 -8.40 -6.25 9.29
N GLY A 113 -8.09 -5.01 8.90
CA GLY A 113 -7.46 -4.69 7.61
C GLY A 113 -6.10 -5.35 7.45
N PHE A 114 -5.25 -5.31 8.48
CA PHE A 114 -3.96 -6.00 8.48
C PHE A 114 -4.11 -7.51 8.24
N ILE A 115 -5.01 -8.17 8.97
CA ILE A 115 -5.23 -9.62 8.86
C ILE A 115 -5.74 -9.97 7.45
N ILE A 116 -6.73 -9.24 6.94
CA ILE A 116 -7.31 -9.48 5.62
C ILE A 116 -6.24 -9.34 4.53
N MET A 117 -5.46 -8.26 4.55
CA MET A 117 -4.41 -8.05 3.55
C MET A 117 -3.28 -9.07 3.64
N LEU A 118 -2.88 -9.47 4.85
CA LEU A 118 -1.85 -10.49 5.02
C LEU A 118 -2.30 -11.84 4.44
N LEU A 119 -3.56 -12.21 4.67
CA LEU A 119 -4.14 -13.43 4.09
C LEU A 119 -4.22 -13.37 2.57
N LEU A 120 -4.56 -12.20 2.00
CA LEU A 120 -4.56 -12.00 0.55
C LEU A 120 -3.16 -12.14 -0.06
N HIS A 121 -2.13 -11.57 0.58
CA HIS A 121 -0.74 -11.73 0.15
C HIS A 121 -0.27 -13.20 0.19
N ILE A 122 -0.62 -13.93 1.25
CA ILE A 122 -0.30 -15.37 1.36
C ILE A 122 -1.04 -16.17 0.28
N LYS A 123 -2.31 -15.87 0.02
CA LYS A 123 -3.11 -16.53 -1.01
C LYS A 123 -2.53 -16.27 -2.41
N ALA A 124 -2.15 -15.03 -2.71
CA ALA A 124 -1.54 -14.66 -3.99
C ALA A 124 -0.22 -15.41 -4.23
N ASN A 125 0.63 -15.54 -3.21
CA ASN A 125 1.87 -16.30 -3.31
C ASN A 125 1.65 -17.79 -3.63
N LYS A 126 0.62 -18.39 -3.05
CA LYS A 126 0.28 -19.81 -3.30
C LYS A 126 -0.29 -20.04 -4.70
N ILE A 127 -0.93 -19.03 -5.29
CA ILE A 127 -1.50 -19.11 -6.64
C ILE A 127 -0.42 -18.91 -7.71
N GLY A 128 0.64 -18.12 -7.43
CA GLY A 128 1.78 -17.89 -8.32
C GLY A 128 2.80 -19.03 -8.45
N LEU A 129 2.46 -20.25 -8.04
CA LEU A 129 3.29 -21.47 -8.17
C LEU A 129 2.87 -22.35 -9.38
N TYR A 130 2.45 -21.72 -10.49
CA TYR A 130 2.33 -22.35 -11.81
C TYR A 130 2.95 -21.46 -12.88
#